data_AF-A0A672LRF5-F1
#
_entry.id   AF-A0A672LRF5-F1
#
_cell.length_a   1.000
_cell.length_b   1.000
_cell.length_c   1.000
_cell.angle_alpha   90.00
_cell.angle_beta   90.00
_cell.angle_gamma   90.00
#
_symmetry.space_group_name_H-M   'P 1'
#
loop_
_entity.id
_entity.type
_entity.pdbx_description
1 polymer ?
#
loop_
_entity_poly.entity_id
_entity_poly.type
_entity_poly.pdbx_seq_one_letter_code
_entity_poly.pdbx_strand_id
1 'polypeptide(L)'
;MFMPSRELHDSTQSKCTTSVQPSQLNPTNPPGSSSKPKQGGFRKIRSTGEPIPCPIPGLPSEVLEMRVKEGSKIRNLLGFAMSRIEGDGHTAPASQVVFSGTGRAVTKTITCAEIMKRKVQGLHQLSKLQYRTVTEVWESQESGPLQMTIHRTLPSICILLSKEPLDPQEPGYQPPAEINALSEESKWPDGPQGTGKTEKRPASPSTIF
;
A
#
# COMPACT_ATOMS: atom_id res chain seq x y z
N MET A 1 -3.94 63.74 5.05
CA MET A 1 -3.06 63.15 6.07
C MET A 1 -2.18 62.14 5.36
N PHE A 2 -1.00 62.49 4.82
CA PHE A 2 0.26 62.85 5.50
C PHE A 2 0.73 61.77 6.52
N MET A 3 1.81 61.10 6.08
CA MET A 3 2.77 60.10 6.63
C MET A 3 3.35 60.39 8.04
N PRO A 4 4.34 59.64 8.60
CA PRO A 4 4.64 58.19 8.67
C PRO A 4 5.19 57.72 10.07
N SER A 5 5.69 56.47 10.12
CA SER A 5 6.81 55.94 10.95
C SER A 5 6.55 55.33 12.34
N ARG A 6 6.90 54.04 12.48
CA ARG A 6 8.02 53.60 13.33
C ARG A 6 8.43 52.15 13.03
N GLU A 7 9.69 52.01 12.64
CA GLU A 7 10.46 50.77 12.66
C GLU A 7 10.75 50.33 14.10
N LEU A 8 10.87 49.01 14.31
CA LEU A 8 11.89 48.48 15.22
C LEU A 8 12.46 47.19 14.62
N HIS A 9 13.76 47.23 14.37
CA HIS A 9 14.60 46.10 14.01
C HIS A 9 14.85 45.23 15.25
N ASP A 10 14.93 43.90 15.08
CA ASP A 10 16.07 43.16 15.61
C ASP A 10 16.38 41.91 14.78
N SER A 11 17.69 41.72 14.61
CA SER A 11 18.37 40.66 13.88
C SER A 11 18.31 39.34 14.63
N THR A 12 18.22 38.24 13.90
CA THR A 12 19.14 37.09 14.06
C THR A 12 19.04 36.21 12.81
N GLN A 13 19.98 36.38 11.90
CA GLN A 13 20.28 35.41 10.84
C GLN A 13 21.22 34.35 11.41
N SER A 14 20.79 33.09 11.44
CA SER A 14 21.71 31.95 11.59
C SER A 14 21.93 31.33 10.21
N LYS A 15 23.09 31.66 9.64
CA LYS A 15 23.66 31.05 8.44
C LYS A 15 24.20 29.67 8.81
N CYS A 16 23.83 28.64 8.04
CA CYS A 16 24.67 27.46 7.88
C CYS A 16 24.87 27.22 6.39
N THR A 17 26.04 27.66 5.94
CA THR A 17 26.57 27.52 4.58
C THR A 17 27.17 26.13 4.45
N THR A 18 26.75 25.36 3.44
CA THR A 18 27.62 24.34 2.86
C THR A 18 27.66 24.57 1.35
N SER A 19 28.81 25.07 0.91
CA SER A 19 29.22 25.32 -0.47
C SER A 19 29.54 24.02 -1.18
N VAL A 20 29.02 23.81 -2.39
CA VAL A 20 29.70 23.07 -3.45
C VAL A 20 29.38 23.74 -4.79
N GLN A 21 30.40 24.32 -5.44
CA GLN A 21 30.32 24.87 -6.81
C GLN A 21 30.44 23.75 -7.87
N PRO A 22 29.99 24.00 -9.11
CA PRO A 22 29.83 22.98 -10.15
C PRO A 22 31.11 22.83 -10.99
N SER A 23 31.58 21.59 -11.18
CA SER A 23 32.55 21.26 -12.23
C SER A 23 31.85 20.57 -13.40
N GLN A 24 31.93 21.21 -14.56
CA GLN A 24 31.67 20.64 -15.88
C GLN A 24 32.67 19.50 -16.17
N LEU A 25 32.26 18.44 -16.89
CA LEU A 25 33.00 17.78 -17.99
C LEU A 25 32.24 16.54 -18.54
N ASN A 26 31.87 16.66 -19.82
CA ASN A 26 31.48 15.75 -20.93
C ASN A 26 31.28 14.22 -20.81
N PRO A 27 30.55 13.62 -21.81
CA PRO A 27 30.03 12.25 -21.76
C PRO A 27 30.96 11.23 -22.46
N THR A 28 31.23 10.12 -21.77
CA THR A 28 31.62 8.86 -22.43
C THR A 28 31.32 7.69 -21.50
N ASN A 29 30.35 6.86 -21.87
CA ASN A 29 30.09 5.55 -21.25
C ASN A 29 31.15 4.55 -21.72
N PRO A 30 31.67 3.70 -20.80
CA PRO A 30 31.97 2.32 -21.13
C PRO A 30 31.17 1.34 -20.23
N PRO A 31 30.99 0.08 -20.68
CA PRO A 31 30.06 -0.85 -20.06
C PRO A 31 30.72 -1.63 -18.91
N GLY A 32 29.91 -2.07 -17.95
CA GLY A 32 30.25 -3.21 -17.10
C GLY A 32 30.61 -2.86 -15.65
N SER A 33 29.58 -2.89 -14.80
CA SER A 33 29.52 -3.67 -13.56
C SER A 33 28.56 -2.95 -12.60
N SER A 34 27.39 -3.55 -12.38
CA SER A 34 26.44 -3.08 -11.38
C SER A 34 26.95 -3.42 -9.98
N SER A 35 28.02 -2.77 -9.53
CA SER A 35 28.32 -2.69 -8.11
C SER A 35 27.45 -1.58 -7.53
N LYS A 36 26.30 -1.97 -6.95
CA LYS A 36 25.51 -1.05 -6.13
C LYS A 36 26.46 -0.50 -5.04
N PRO A 37 26.63 0.82 -4.91
CA PRO A 37 27.37 1.36 -3.79
C PRO A 37 26.63 0.97 -2.51
N LYS A 38 27.33 0.29 -1.59
CA LYS A 38 26.85 0.04 -0.23
C LYS A 38 26.70 1.39 0.47
N GLN A 39 25.56 2.05 0.31
CA GLN A 39 25.10 3.04 1.29
C GLN A 39 24.71 2.23 2.53
N GLY A 40 25.31 2.33 3.71
CA GLY A 40 26.21 3.33 4.29
C GLY A 40 25.77 3.43 5.75
N GLY A 41 26.55 2.87 6.68
CA GLY A 41 26.58 3.09 8.14
C GLY A 41 25.32 3.07 9.01
N PHE A 42 24.09 3.21 8.51
CA PHE A 42 22.90 3.47 9.33
C PHE A 42 21.83 2.40 9.16
N ARG A 43 21.26 1.92 10.28
CA ARG A 43 20.12 0.99 10.28
C ARG A 43 18.88 1.65 10.88
N LYS A 44 17.73 1.40 10.26
CA LYS A 44 16.43 1.82 10.80
C LYS A 44 16.10 0.97 12.02
N ILE A 45 15.92 1.61 13.17
CA ILE A 45 15.60 0.93 14.43
C ILE A 45 14.14 1.13 14.86
N ARG A 46 13.52 2.24 14.45
CA ARG A 46 12.11 2.55 14.79
C ARG A 46 11.42 3.28 13.65
N SER A 47 10.14 2.98 13.48
CA SER A 47 9.22 3.75 12.63
C SER A 47 7.95 4.01 13.43
N THR A 48 7.57 5.27 13.62
CA THR A 48 6.31 5.66 14.25
C THR A 48 5.55 6.58 13.34
N GLY A 49 4.26 6.32 13.12
CA GLY A 49 3.38 7.22 12.37
C GLY A 49 2.41 7.90 13.30
N GLU A 50 2.18 9.20 13.10
CA GLU A 50 1.16 9.96 13.84
C GLU A 50 -0.22 9.31 13.68
N PRO A 51 -1.02 9.13 14.74
CA PRO A 51 -2.36 8.56 14.61
C PRO A 51 -3.26 9.56 13.90
N ILE A 52 -3.56 9.29 12.62
CA ILE A 52 -4.54 10.06 11.85
C ILE A 52 -5.82 9.22 11.75
N PRO A 53 -6.98 9.75 12.15
CA PRO A 53 -8.27 9.10 11.95
C PRO A 53 -8.52 8.76 10.47
N CYS A 54 -9.37 7.78 10.16
CA CYS A 54 -9.78 7.56 8.77
C CYS A 54 -10.52 8.82 8.28
N PRO A 55 -10.18 9.36 7.09
CA PRO A 55 -10.75 10.60 6.56
C PRO A 55 -12.19 10.45 6.03
N ILE A 56 -12.87 9.34 6.33
CA ILE A 56 -14.24 9.09 5.88
C ILE A 56 -15.20 9.70 6.92
N PRO A 57 -16.01 10.69 6.53
CA PRO A 57 -16.95 11.33 7.45
C PRO A 57 -18.05 10.37 7.93
N GLY A 58 -18.55 10.59 9.15
CA GLY A 58 -19.79 9.95 9.61
C GLY A 58 -19.73 8.43 9.78
N LEU A 59 -18.54 7.83 9.90
CA LEU A 59 -18.43 6.39 10.13
C LEU A 59 -19.12 6.00 11.46
N PRO A 60 -20.01 4.99 11.46
CA PRO A 60 -20.65 4.52 12.67
C PRO A 60 -19.63 3.84 13.60
N SER A 61 -19.87 3.86 14.90
CA SER A 61 -18.96 3.26 15.90
C SER A 61 -18.78 1.74 15.74
N GLU A 62 -19.66 1.09 14.97
CA GLU A 62 -19.69 -0.36 14.78
C GLU A 62 -18.97 -0.81 13.48
N VAL A 63 -18.36 0.12 12.74
CA VAL A 63 -17.63 -0.21 11.50
C VAL A 63 -16.42 -1.10 11.77
N LEU A 64 -16.24 -2.12 10.94
CA LEU A 64 -15.08 -3.00 11.04
C LEU A 64 -13.82 -2.32 10.47
N GLU A 65 -12.87 -1.93 11.31
CA GLU A 65 -11.60 -1.34 10.85
C GLU A 65 -10.51 -2.40 10.62
N MET A 66 -10.03 -2.50 9.38
CA MET A 66 -8.99 -3.43 8.93
C MET A 66 -7.72 -2.68 8.51
N ARG A 67 -6.72 -2.65 9.41
CA ARG A 67 -5.42 -2.01 9.14
C ARG A 67 -4.46 -2.95 8.40
N VAL A 68 -4.20 -2.63 7.14
CA VAL A 68 -3.29 -3.36 6.28
C VAL A 68 -1.87 -2.83 6.45
N LYS A 69 -0.95 -3.73 6.81
CA LYS A 69 0.48 -3.46 6.95
C LYS A 69 1.27 -4.28 5.94
N GLU A 70 2.55 -3.94 5.78
CA GLU A 70 3.47 -4.68 4.92
C GLU A 70 3.56 -6.17 5.30
N GLY A 71 3.53 -6.50 6.59
CA GLY A 71 3.53 -7.88 7.08
C GLY A 71 2.17 -8.59 7.02
N SER A 72 1.07 -7.89 6.76
CA SER A 72 -0.27 -8.49 6.80
C SER A 72 -0.43 -9.57 5.75
N LYS A 73 -1.02 -10.70 6.14
CA LYS A 73 -1.36 -11.81 5.24
C LYS A 73 -2.77 -11.58 4.69
N ILE A 74 -2.89 -11.43 3.38
CA ILE A 74 -4.16 -11.14 2.69
C ILE A 74 -5.23 -12.15 3.07
N ARG A 75 -4.90 -13.46 3.06
CA ARG A 75 -5.81 -14.54 3.44
C ARG A 75 -6.43 -14.34 4.82
N ASN A 76 -5.61 -13.95 5.81
CA ASN A 76 -6.08 -13.77 7.19
C ASN A 76 -6.99 -12.54 7.31
N LEU A 77 -6.59 -11.42 6.68
CA LEU A 77 -7.39 -10.20 6.66
C LEU A 77 -8.77 -10.45 6.04
N LEU A 78 -8.80 -11.08 4.87
CA LEU A 78 -10.04 -11.36 4.17
C LEU A 78 -10.88 -12.38 4.92
N GLY A 79 -10.29 -13.46 5.44
CA GLY A 79 -11.02 -14.48 6.20
C GLY A 79 -11.77 -13.87 7.38
N PHE A 80 -11.10 -13.00 8.13
CA PHE A 80 -11.73 -12.28 9.24
C PHE A 80 -12.79 -11.26 8.77
N ALA A 81 -12.47 -10.45 7.75
CA ALA A 81 -13.41 -9.45 7.25
C ALA A 81 -14.69 -10.06 6.70
N MET A 82 -14.59 -11.16 5.95
CA MET A 82 -15.75 -11.88 5.38
C MET A 82 -16.61 -12.48 6.48
N SER A 83 -16.00 -13.18 7.45
CA SER A 83 -16.72 -13.74 8.59
C SER A 83 -17.51 -12.68 9.37
N ARG A 84 -16.97 -11.46 9.50
CA ARG A 84 -17.68 -10.36 10.15
C ARG A 84 -18.77 -9.74 9.27
N ILE A 85 -18.58 -9.61 7.96
CA ILE A 85 -19.58 -9.01 7.07
C ILE A 85 -20.72 -9.97 6.71
N GLU A 86 -20.42 -11.23 6.43
CA GLU A 86 -21.42 -12.26 6.08
C GLU A 86 -22.12 -12.79 7.34
N GLY A 87 -21.47 -12.67 8.49
CA GLY A 87 -21.94 -13.22 9.76
C GLY A 87 -21.52 -14.68 9.92
N ASP A 88 -21.11 -15.04 11.13
CA ASP A 88 -20.73 -16.40 11.51
C ASP A 88 -21.74 -17.06 12.47
N GLY A 89 -22.89 -16.41 12.67
CA GLY A 89 -23.95 -16.84 13.59
C GLY A 89 -23.67 -16.58 15.08
N HIS A 90 -22.48 -16.08 15.44
CA HIS A 90 -22.08 -15.83 16.83
C HIS A 90 -22.05 -14.34 17.16
N THR A 91 -21.82 -13.50 16.15
CA THR A 91 -21.80 -12.04 16.30
C THR A 91 -22.70 -11.38 15.27
N ALA A 92 -23.28 -10.23 15.62
CA ALA A 92 -24.04 -9.43 14.67
C ALA A 92 -23.14 -9.05 13.48
N PRO A 93 -23.59 -9.29 12.24
CA PRO A 93 -22.78 -9.03 11.06
C PRO A 93 -22.53 -7.52 10.92
N ALA A 94 -21.30 -7.16 10.55
CA ALA A 94 -20.96 -5.80 10.19
C ALA A 94 -21.59 -5.46 8.83
N SER A 95 -22.26 -4.31 8.76
CA SER A 95 -22.74 -3.73 7.51
C SER A 95 -21.62 -3.11 6.67
N GLN A 96 -20.52 -2.72 7.34
CA GLN A 96 -19.44 -1.92 6.75
C GLN A 96 -18.05 -2.39 7.20
N VAL A 97 -17.08 -2.32 6.29
CA VAL A 97 -15.66 -2.54 6.57
C VAL A 97 -14.82 -1.43 5.97
N VAL A 98 -13.79 -1.01 6.71
CA VAL A 98 -12.82 -0.03 6.28
C VAL A 98 -11.45 -0.69 6.17
N PHE A 99 -10.88 -0.75 4.97
CA PHE A 99 -9.49 -1.14 4.76
C PHE A 99 -8.60 0.10 4.69
N SER A 100 -7.60 0.18 5.57
CA SER A 100 -6.64 1.30 5.58
C SER A 100 -5.21 0.81 5.43
N GLY A 101 -4.40 1.51 4.65
CA GLY A 101 -2.99 1.19 4.49
C GLY A 101 -2.16 2.37 4.02
N THR A 102 -0.90 2.39 4.46
CA THR A 102 0.05 3.48 4.22
C THR A 102 1.33 2.95 3.57
N GLY A 103 1.94 3.74 2.70
CA GLY A 103 3.21 3.43 2.05
C GLY A 103 3.15 2.11 1.28
N ARG A 104 4.06 1.18 1.60
CA ARG A 104 4.15 -0.13 0.92
C ARG A 104 2.91 -1.02 1.08
N ALA A 105 1.99 -0.69 1.98
CA ALA A 105 0.75 -1.43 2.17
C ALA A 105 -0.40 -0.97 1.27
N VAL A 106 -0.28 0.15 0.56
CA VAL A 106 -1.37 0.74 -0.25
C VAL A 106 -1.89 -0.25 -1.29
N THR A 107 -1.01 -0.82 -2.11
CA THR A 107 -1.41 -1.81 -3.13
C THR A 107 -2.14 -3.00 -2.53
N LYS A 108 -1.63 -3.53 -1.40
CA LYS A 108 -2.26 -4.65 -0.69
C LYS A 108 -3.65 -4.29 -0.17
N THR A 109 -3.84 -3.05 0.27
CA THR A 109 -5.13 -2.53 0.76
C THR A 109 -6.17 -2.53 -0.35
N ILE A 110 -5.78 -2.04 -1.53
CA ILE A 110 -6.61 -2.08 -2.73
C ILE A 110 -6.92 -3.55 -3.09
N THR A 111 -5.92 -4.43 -3.11
CA THR A 111 -6.13 -5.86 -3.37
C THR A 111 -7.14 -6.50 -2.41
N CYS A 112 -7.08 -6.16 -1.11
CA CYS A 112 -8.07 -6.64 -0.15
C CYS A 112 -9.49 -6.17 -0.51
N ALA A 113 -9.68 -4.89 -0.82
CA ALA A 113 -10.98 -4.36 -1.22
C ALA A 113 -11.51 -5.02 -2.52
N GLU A 114 -10.65 -5.19 -3.53
CA GLU A 114 -11.05 -5.80 -4.81
C GLU A 114 -11.41 -7.29 -4.68
N ILE A 115 -10.71 -8.04 -3.82
CA ILE A 115 -11.10 -9.43 -3.53
C ILE A 115 -12.44 -9.44 -2.77
N MET A 116 -12.63 -8.53 -1.83
CA MET A 116 -13.86 -8.45 -1.04
C MET A 116 -15.08 -8.21 -1.93
N LYS A 117 -15.03 -7.23 -2.84
CA LYS A 117 -16.12 -6.91 -3.79
C LYS A 117 -16.46 -8.06 -4.75
N ARG A 118 -15.48 -8.92 -5.09
CA ARG A 118 -15.74 -10.12 -5.90
C ARG A 118 -16.44 -11.23 -5.14
N LYS A 119 -16.25 -11.28 -3.82
CA LYS A 119 -16.82 -12.32 -2.95
C LYS A 119 -18.18 -11.94 -2.38
N VAL A 120 -18.35 -10.65 -2.04
CA VAL A 120 -19.59 -10.09 -1.52
C VAL A 120 -20.13 -9.11 -2.54
N GLN A 121 -21.25 -9.48 -3.17
CA GLN A 121 -21.91 -8.65 -4.17
C GLN A 121 -22.66 -7.48 -3.52
N GLY A 122 -22.97 -6.45 -4.32
CA GLY A 122 -23.77 -5.32 -3.85
C GLY A 122 -23.02 -4.31 -2.97
N LEU A 123 -21.69 -4.42 -2.84
CA LEU A 123 -20.92 -3.50 -2.01
C LEU A 123 -20.72 -2.14 -2.68
N HIS A 124 -21.23 -1.09 -2.04
CA HIS A 124 -20.88 0.30 -2.31
C HIS A 124 -19.47 0.58 -1.81
N GLN A 125 -18.70 1.40 -2.54
CA GLN A 125 -17.34 1.74 -2.16
C GLN A 125 -17.17 3.25 -2.01
N LEU A 126 -16.40 3.68 -1.01
CA LEU A 126 -15.90 5.04 -0.90
C LEU A 126 -14.40 5.01 -0.59
N SER A 127 -13.59 5.59 -1.48
CA SER A 127 -12.13 5.63 -1.35
C SER A 127 -11.64 7.06 -1.08
N LYS A 128 -10.86 7.23 -0.01
CA LYS A 128 -10.23 8.50 0.34
C LYS A 128 -8.71 8.34 0.42
N LEU A 129 -7.99 9.34 -0.09
CA LEU A 129 -6.53 9.40 -0.10
C LEU A 129 -6.05 10.50 0.84
N GLN A 130 -4.93 10.25 1.51
CA GLN A 130 -4.25 11.25 2.34
C GLN A 130 -2.76 10.98 2.42
N TYR A 131 -1.98 11.98 2.80
CA TYR A 131 -0.60 11.78 3.19
C TYR A 131 -0.48 11.61 4.70
N ARG A 132 0.44 10.74 5.12
CA ARG A 132 0.75 10.51 6.54
C ARG A 132 2.25 10.65 6.77
N THR A 133 2.62 11.46 7.76
CA THR A 133 4.01 11.61 8.18
C THR A 133 4.38 10.46 9.11
N VAL A 134 5.52 9.82 8.81
CA VAL A 134 6.16 8.83 9.68
C VAL A 134 7.53 9.34 10.10
N THR A 135 7.83 9.19 11.38
CA THR A 135 9.12 9.47 11.98
C THR A 135 9.92 8.18 12.04
N GLU A 136 11.10 8.19 11.44
CA GLU A 136 12.02 7.06 11.44
C GLU A 136 13.27 7.40 12.24
N VAL A 137 13.61 6.55 13.20
CA VAL A 137 14.85 6.66 13.95
C VAL A 137 15.86 5.69 13.35
N TRP A 138 17.02 6.21 12.99
CA TRP A 138 18.14 5.50 12.39
C TRP A 138 19.35 5.60 13.31
N GLU A 139 20.14 4.53 13.42
CA GLU A 139 21.31 4.45 14.29
C GLU A 139 22.55 4.09 13.48
N SER A 140 23.67 4.78 13.75
CA SER A 140 24.98 4.50 13.14
C SER A 140 25.55 3.17 13.66
N GLN A 141 26.19 2.42 12.77
CA GLN A 141 26.81 1.12 13.03
C GLN A 141 28.32 1.22 13.29
N GLU A 142 28.95 2.33 12.89
CA GLU A 142 30.42 2.39 12.76
C GLU A 142 31.12 3.27 13.81
N SER A 143 30.43 4.14 14.57
CA SER A 143 31.13 5.12 15.44
C SER A 143 30.37 5.63 16.68
N GLY A 144 29.83 4.73 17.51
CA GLY A 144 29.08 5.08 18.73
C GLY A 144 27.58 5.37 18.48
N PRO A 145 26.76 5.61 19.52
CA PRO A 145 25.30 5.71 19.41
C PRO A 145 24.86 7.06 18.82
N LEU A 146 25.20 7.32 17.56
CA LEU A 146 24.67 8.45 16.82
C LEU A 146 23.29 8.08 16.25
N GLN A 147 22.25 8.76 16.73
CA GLN A 147 20.88 8.60 16.23
C GLN A 147 20.47 9.77 15.34
N MET A 148 19.81 9.45 14.21
CA MET A 148 19.23 10.39 13.26
C MET A 148 17.72 10.16 13.20
N THR A 149 16.94 11.24 13.28
CA THR A 149 15.49 11.20 13.10
C THR A 149 15.13 11.77 11.73
N ILE A 150 14.42 10.98 10.91
CA ILE A 150 13.97 11.37 9.57
C ILE A 150 12.45 11.36 9.53
N HIS A 151 11.84 12.46 9.09
CA HIS A 151 10.42 12.51 8.79
C HIS A 151 10.20 12.17 7.32
N ARG A 152 9.33 11.18 7.05
CA ARG A 152 8.91 10.81 5.69
C ARG A 152 7.41 10.98 5.53
N THR A 153 7.01 11.59 4.44
CA THR A 153 5.60 11.69 4.05
C THR A 153 5.25 10.51 3.15
N LEU A 154 4.30 9.68 3.58
CA LEU A 154 3.86 8.49 2.86
C LEU A 154 2.42 8.63 2.36
N PRO A 155 2.09 8.15 1.15
CA PRO A 155 0.71 8.08 0.71
C PRO A 155 -0.07 7.05 1.56
N SER A 156 -1.33 7.32 1.80
CA SER A 156 -2.26 6.47 2.54
C SER A 156 -3.61 6.43 1.85
N ILE A 157 -4.23 5.26 1.89
CA ILE A 157 -5.58 5.04 1.37
C ILE A 157 -6.49 4.50 2.48
N CYS A 158 -7.74 4.97 2.52
CA CYS A 158 -8.83 4.42 3.31
C CYS A 158 -9.96 4.04 2.34
N ILE A 159 -10.38 2.77 2.32
CA ILE A 159 -11.46 2.25 1.46
C ILE A 159 -12.56 1.71 2.36
N LEU A 160 -13.72 2.36 2.34
CA LEU A 160 -14.95 1.84 2.93
C LEU A 160 -15.68 0.97 1.91
N LEU A 161 -16.12 -0.20 2.35
CA LEU A 161 -17.08 -1.03 1.64
C LEU A 161 -18.34 -1.18 2.52
N SER A 162 -19.51 -0.93 1.93
CA SER A 162 -20.81 -0.88 2.62
C SER A 162 -21.85 -1.69 1.87
N LYS A 163 -22.70 -2.45 2.58
CA LYS A 163 -23.89 -3.07 1.98
C LYS A 163 -25.00 -2.07 1.71
N GLU A 164 -25.01 -0.99 2.47
CA GLU A 164 -25.98 0.07 2.44
C GLU A 164 -25.49 1.16 1.50
N PRO A 165 -26.40 1.83 0.77
CA PRO A 165 -26.05 2.92 -0.12
C PRO A 165 -25.26 4.03 0.58
N LEU A 166 -24.22 4.51 -0.09
CA LEU A 166 -23.45 5.69 0.31
C LEU A 166 -23.88 6.88 -0.57
N ASP A 167 -23.53 8.10 -0.18
CA ASP A 167 -23.79 9.30 -0.98
C ASP A 167 -23.07 9.21 -2.35
N PRO A 168 -23.82 9.18 -3.48
CA PRO A 168 -23.21 9.12 -4.80
C PRO A 168 -22.43 10.39 -5.20
N GLN A 169 -22.66 11.51 -4.52
CA GLN A 169 -21.96 12.77 -4.78
C GLN A 169 -20.63 12.88 -4.04
N GLU A 170 -20.34 11.98 -3.10
CA GLU A 170 -19.09 11.98 -2.35
C GLU A 170 -17.89 11.65 -3.27
N PRO A 171 -16.85 12.51 -3.31
CA PRO A 171 -15.67 12.22 -4.11
C PRO A 171 -15.01 10.90 -3.68
N GLY A 172 -14.75 10.03 -4.66
CA GLY A 172 -14.21 8.70 -4.44
C GLY A 172 -15.26 7.60 -4.22
N TYR A 173 -16.56 7.95 -4.32
CA TYR A 173 -17.64 6.97 -4.37
C TYR A 173 -17.57 6.13 -5.65
N GLN A 174 -17.90 4.85 -5.52
CA GLN A 174 -18.08 3.92 -6.62
C GLN A 174 -19.29 3.02 -6.33
N PRO A 175 -20.24 2.88 -7.26
CA PRO A 175 -21.41 2.01 -7.08
C PRO A 175 -21.00 0.52 -7.08
N PRO A 176 -21.89 -0.37 -6.59
CA PRO A 176 -21.68 -1.81 -6.68
C PRO A 176 -21.42 -2.25 -8.11
N ALA A 177 -20.51 -3.21 -8.29
CA ALA A 177 -20.24 -3.76 -9.62
C ALA A 177 -21.48 -4.52 -10.14
N GLU A 178 -21.88 -4.21 -11.37
CA GLU A 178 -22.88 -4.99 -12.08
C GLU A 178 -22.32 -6.39 -12.35
N ILE A 179 -23.11 -7.41 -12.01
CA ILE A 179 -22.77 -8.80 -12.25
C ILE A 179 -22.98 -9.07 -13.75
N ASN A 180 -22.04 -8.64 -14.59
CA ASN A 180 -22.02 -9.10 -15.97
C ASN A 180 -21.69 -10.59 -15.98
N ALA A 181 -22.54 -11.35 -16.67
CA ALA A 181 -22.50 -12.78 -16.92
C ALA A 181 -21.24 -13.27 -17.67
N LEU A 182 -20.06 -12.91 -17.17
CA LEU A 182 -18.74 -13.33 -17.68
C LEU A 182 -18.07 -14.34 -16.73
N SER A 183 -18.82 -14.84 -15.74
CA SER A 183 -18.40 -15.94 -14.87
C SER A 183 -18.53 -17.33 -15.51
N GLU A 184 -19.00 -17.43 -16.76
CA GLU A 184 -19.15 -18.71 -17.47
C GLU A 184 -17.93 -19.14 -18.32
N GLU A 185 -16.93 -18.29 -18.54
CA GLU A 185 -15.76 -18.66 -19.35
C GLU A 185 -14.51 -18.90 -18.48
N SER A 186 -14.52 -20.00 -17.70
CA SER A 186 -13.31 -20.71 -17.27
C SER A 186 -13.59 -22.17 -16.92
N LYS A 187 -14.60 -22.78 -17.55
CA LYS A 187 -14.67 -24.22 -17.64
C LYS A 187 -13.87 -24.62 -18.89
N TRP A 188 -12.57 -24.80 -18.70
CA TRP A 188 -11.77 -25.54 -19.68
C TRP A 188 -12.52 -26.84 -20.01
N PRO A 189 -12.82 -27.14 -21.29
CA PRO A 189 -13.49 -28.39 -21.62
C PRO A 189 -12.58 -29.54 -21.20
N ASP A 190 -13.12 -30.41 -20.32
CA ASP A 190 -12.53 -31.71 -20.03
C ASP A 190 -12.28 -32.43 -21.37
N GLY A 191 -11.00 -32.61 -21.71
CA GLY A 191 -10.59 -33.36 -22.87
C GLY A 191 -11.06 -34.81 -22.75
N PRO A 192 -11.37 -35.48 -23.88
CA PRO A 192 -11.97 -36.80 -23.84
C PRO A 192 -11.00 -37.84 -23.29
N GLN A 193 -11.59 -38.69 -22.44
CA GLN A 193 -11.05 -39.90 -21.85
C GLN A 193 -10.36 -40.79 -22.90
N GLY A 194 -9.02 -40.80 -22.88
CA GLY A 194 -8.18 -41.66 -23.70
C GLY A 194 -7.51 -42.73 -22.85
N THR A 195 -7.97 -43.98 -22.98
CA THR A 195 -7.34 -45.17 -22.40
C THR A 195 -5.93 -45.35 -22.97
N GLY A 196 -4.89 -45.10 -22.17
CA GLY A 196 -3.48 -45.27 -22.56
C GLY A 196 -2.87 -46.52 -21.92
N LYS A 197 -2.68 -47.56 -22.73
CA LYS A 197 -1.89 -48.75 -22.44
C LYS A 197 -0.42 -48.40 -22.21
N THR A 198 0.24 -49.20 -21.38
CA THR A 198 1.68 -49.24 -21.12
C THR A 198 2.47 -49.42 -22.41
N GLU A 199 3.33 -48.47 -22.79
CA GLU A 199 4.35 -48.71 -23.82
C GLU A 199 5.71 -48.16 -23.37
N LYS A 200 6.73 -49.01 -23.50
CA LYS A 200 8.09 -48.83 -23.02
C LYS A 200 8.84 -47.78 -23.83
N ARG A 201 9.66 -47.00 -23.12
CA ARG A 201 10.60 -45.98 -23.62
C ARG A 201 11.76 -46.63 -24.40
N PRO A 202 12.01 -46.30 -25.68
CA PRO A 202 13.27 -46.65 -26.33
C PRO A 202 14.37 -45.62 -26.02
N ALA A 203 15.60 -46.12 -25.93
CA ALA A 203 16.80 -45.38 -25.56
C ALA A 203 17.28 -44.41 -26.66
N SER A 204 17.78 -43.26 -26.25
CA SER A 204 18.40 -42.22 -27.08
C SER A 204 19.80 -42.64 -27.56
N PRO A 205 20.19 -42.38 -28.82
CA PRO A 205 21.57 -42.55 -29.25
C PRO A 205 22.41 -41.32 -28.93
N SER A 206 23.60 -41.57 -28.37
CA SER A 206 24.65 -40.59 -28.11
C SER A 206 25.38 -40.23 -29.42
N THR A 207 25.48 -38.94 -29.73
CA THR A 207 26.36 -38.45 -30.80
C THR A 207 27.77 -38.24 -30.26
N ILE A 208 28.73 -38.97 -30.82
CA ILE A 208 30.17 -38.82 -30.63
C ILE A 208 30.71 -37.84 -31.70
N PHE A 209 31.67 -37.00 -31.31
CA PHE A 209 32.57 -36.26 -32.22
C PHE A 209 33.65 -37.20 -32.78
#